data_AF-A0A1J5LTE9-F1
#
_entry.id   AF-A0A1J5LTE9-F1
#
_cell.length_a   1.000
_cell.length_b   1.000
_cell.length_c   1.000
_cell.angle_alpha   90.00
_cell.angle_beta   90.00
_cell.angle_gamma   90.00
#
_symmetry.space_group_name_H-M   'P 1'
#
loop_
_entity.id
_entity.type
_entity.pdbx_description
1 polymer ?
#
loop_
_entity_poly.entity_id
_entity_poly.type
_entity_poly.pdbx_seq_one_letter_code
_entity_poly.pdbx_strand_id
1 'polypeptide(L)'
;MNLKQYIQQNKEHLDSENVSIDVDLSFEKRLKKELHPQKRNKVIYLRFIAVAASVALLFTLGNIAIESVDIKNDKTQILANLSNDSAGTRLEGVYHFEDKYEKEDAQIMETLIYILHNDENVNVKIATVEALLKFPNSELVRENLITALEKETAPLVQIKLIKSLGALRENRAQKSLENLMNNQETLPIVLSNASLAMATINNK
;
A
#
# COMPACT_ATOMS: atom_id res chain seq x y z
N MET A 1 -2.45 -84.75 38.03
CA MET A 1 -3.85 -84.56 38.47
C MET A 1 -4.56 -83.72 37.41
N ASN A 2 -5.70 -84.15 36.87
CA ASN A 2 -6.44 -83.41 35.82
C ASN A 2 -7.20 -82.23 36.45
N LEU A 3 -7.30 -81.08 35.76
CA LEU A 3 -8.03 -79.89 36.21
C LEU A 3 -9.48 -80.21 36.65
N LYS A 4 -10.15 -81.12 35.93
CA LYS A 4 -11.50 -81.59 36.28
C LYS A 4 -11.52 -82.32 37.63
N GLN A 5 -10.49 -83.12 37.92
CA GLN A 5 -10.34 -83.80 39.21
C GLN A 5 -9.99 -82.81 40.33
N TYR A 6 -9.17 -81.79 40.04
CA TYR A 6 -8.82 -80.73 41.00
C TYR A 6 -10.04 -79.90 41.41
N ILE A 7 -10.83 -79.44 40.44
CA ILE A 7 -12.04 -78.65 40.71
C ILE A 7 -13.06 -79.50 41.46
N GLN A 8 -13.19 -80.79 41.13
CA GLN A 8 -14.17 -81.66 41.78
C GLN A 8 -13.79 -82.03 43.21
N GLN A 9 -12.48 -82.19 43.52
CA GLN A 9 -12.00 -82.39 44.89
C GLN A 9 -12.04 -81.12 45.73
N ASN A 10 -11.88 -79.94 45.12
CA ASN A 10 -11.86 -78.66 45.83
C ASN A 10 -13.17 -77.86 45.66
N LYS A 11 -14.24 -78.50 45.18
CA LYS A 11 -15.51 -77.84 44.83
C LYS A 11 -16.13 -77.11 46.02
N GLU A 12 -16.15 -77.76 47.19
CA GLU A 12 -16.69 -77.14 48.41
C GLU A 12 -15.88 -75.91 48.83
N HIS A 13 -14.56 -75.93 48.67
CA HIS A 13 -13.70 -74.78 48.96
C HIS A 13 -13.93 -73.64 47.97
N LEU A 14 -14.06 -73.95 46.68
CA LEU A 14 -14.32 -72.98 45.61
C LEU A 14 -15.71 -72.33 45.73
N ASP A 15 -16.73 -73.10 46.09
CA ASP A 15 -18.10 -72.61 46.27
C ASP A 15 -18.27 -71.83 47.59
N SER A 16 -17.38 -72.04 48.58
CA SER A 16 -17.38 -71.32 49.86
C SER A 16 -16.67 -69.96 49.82
N GLU A 17 -15.93 -69.68 48.75
CA GLU A 17 -15.14 -68.47 48.59
C GLU A 17 -16.00 -67.39 47.91
N ASN A 18 -16.57 -66.48 48.72
CA ASN A 18 -17.25 -65.31 48.17
C ASN A 18 -16.22 -64.47 47.38
N VAL A 19 -16.48 -64.24 46.09
CA VAL A 19 -15.64 -63.37 45.26
C VAL A 19 -15.44 -62.05 46.01
N SER A 20 -14.19 -61.70 46.27
CA SER A 20 -13.87 -60.46 46.99
C SER A 20 -14.52 -59.28 46.28
N ILE A 21 -15.16 -58.41 47.06
CA ILE A 21 -15.86 -57.21 46.58
C ILE A 21 -14.96 -56.38 45.65
N ASP A 22 -13.65 -56.34 45.91
CA ASP A 22 -12.68 -55.63 45.07
C ASP A 22 -12.56 -56.22 43.66
N VAL A 23 -12.58 -57.55 43.53
CA VAL A 23 -12.52 -58.23 42.24
C VAL A 23 -13.78 -57.94 41.44
N ASP A 24 -14.95 -58.00 42.08
CA ASP A 24 -16.23 -57.76 41.44
C ASP A 24 -16.37 -56.30 40.98
N LEU A 25 -15.97 -55.35 41.83
CA LEU A 25 -15.92 -53.93 41.49
C LEU A 25 -14.92 -53.65 40.35
N SER A 26 -13.75 -54.30 40.36
CA SER A 26 -12.75 -54.13 39.31
C SER A 26 -13.23 -54.69 37.96
N PHE A 27 -13.97 -55.79 38.00
CA PHE A 27 -14.58 -56.43 36.84
C PHE A 27 -15.70 -55.55 36.29
N GLU A 28 -16.63 -55.08 37.13
CA GLU A 28 -17.73 -54.21 36.72
C GLU A 28 -17.21 -52.90 36.09
N LYS A 29 -16.15 -52.32 36.67
CA LYS A 29 -15.50 -51.12 36.16
C LYS A 29 -14.87 -51.33 34.79
N ARG A 30 -14.25 -52.49 34.54
CA ARG A 30 -13.70 -52.87 33.22
C ARG A 30 -14.81 -53.17 32.22
N LEU A 31 -15.86 -53.87 32.66
CA LEU A 31 -17.01 -54.22 31.82
C LEU A 31 -17.73 -52.97 31.32
N LYS A 32 -17.98 -51.98 32.21
CA LYS A 32 -18.53 -50.67 31.83
C LYS A 32 -17.65 -49.92 30.83
N LYS A 33 -16.32 -50.04 30.93
CA LYS A 33 -15.36 -49.37 30.04
C LYS A 33 -15.34 -49.99 28.64
N GLU A 34 -15.47 -51.31 28.53
CA GLU A 34 -15.48 -52.02 27.24
C GLU A 34 -16.85 -51.94 26.54
N LEU A 35 -17.97 -52.01 27.28
CA LEU A 35 -19.31 -51.95 26.70
C LEU A 35 -19.75 -50.53 26.28
N HIS A 36 -19.18 -49.48 26.89
CA HIS A 36 -19.47 -48.09 26.55
C HIS A 36 -18.19 -47.32 26.21
N PRO A 37 -17.62 -47.48 25.00
CA PRO A 37 -16.49 -46.65 24.60
C PRO A 37 -16.93 -45.19 24.55
N GLN A 38 -16.26 -44.32 25.32
CA GLN A 38 -16.49 -42.87 25.30
C GLN A 38 -16.26 -42.34 23.88
N LYS A 39 -17.34 -41.81 23.27
CA LYS A 39 -17.29 -41.14 21.98
C LYS A 39 -16.41 -39.90 22.12
N ARG A 40 -15.20 -39.92 21.54
CA ARG A 40 -14.28 -38.78 21.57
C ARG A 40 -14.92 -37.61 20.80
N ASN A 41 -15.33 -36.56 21.51
CA ASN A 41 -15.80 -35.31 20.90
C ASN A 41 -14.62 -34.58 20.24
N LYS A 42 -14.18 -35.06 19.07
CA LYS A 42 -13.34 -34.26 18.19
C LYS A 42 -14.25 -33.38 17.32
N VAL A 43 -13.78 -32.15 17.09
CA VAL A 43 -14.24 -31.12 16.13
C VAL A 43 -15.44 -30.22 16.47
N ILE A 44 -15.60 -29.80 17.73
CA ILE A 44 -16.45 -28.62 18.04
C ILE A 44 -15.69 -27.31 17.80
N TYR A 45 -14.42 -27.22 18.23
CA TYR A 45 -13.57 -26.04 18.04
C TYR A 45 -13.26 -25.73 16.56
N LEU A 46 -13.25 -26.75 15.70
CA LEU A 46 -13.04 -26.57 14.25
C LEU A 46 -14.17 -25.73 13.62
N ARG A 47 -15.40 -25.86 14.12
CA ARG A 47 -16.55 -25.04 13.66
C ARG A 47 -16.39 -23.58 14.08
N PHE A 48 -15.89 -23.32 15.29
CA PHE A 48 -15.61 -21.97 15.76
C PHE A 48 -14.46 -21.31 14.99
N ILE A 49 -13.40 -22.05 14.66
CA ILE A 49 -12.29 -21.56 13.83
C ILE A 49 -12.78 -21.21 12.41
N ALA A 50 -13.63 -22.06 11.82
CA ALA A 50 -14.22 -21.77 10.50
C ALA A 50 -15.08 -20.49 10.51
N VAL A 51 -15.88 -20.27 11.55
CA VAL A 51 -16.68 -19.04 11.69
C VAL A 51 -15.78 -17.80 11.86
N ALA A 52 -14.76 -17.87 12.71
CA ALA A 52 -13.84 -16.75 12.92
C ALA A 52 -13.05 -16.40 11.65
N ALA A 53 -12.59 -17.40 10.88
CA ALA A 53 -11.91 -17.19 9.61
C ALA A 53 -12.83 -16.50 8.57
N SER A 54 -14.11 -16.86 8.52
CA SER A 54 -15.10 -16.20 7.65
C SER A 54 -15.33 -14.74 8.04
N VAL A 55 -15.43 -14.42 9.34
CA VAL A 55 -15.56 -13.04 9.82
C VAL A 55 -14.30 -12.23 9.50
N ALA A 56 -13.11 -12.81 9.71
CA ALA A 56 -11.85 -12.16 9.37
C ALA A 56 -11.75 -11.90 7.86
N LEU A 57 -12.14 -12.87 7.01
CA LEU A 57 -12.18 -12.71 5.56
C LEU A 57 -13.12 -11.59 5.14
N LEU A 58 -14.34 -11.55 5.67
CA LEU A 58 -15.30 -10.48 5.38
C LEU A 58 -14.80 -9.12 5.85
N PHE A 59 -14.15 -9.05 7.01
CA PHE A 59 -13.56 -7.80 7.50
C PHE A 59 -12.38 -7.34 6.63
N THR A 60 -11.50 -8.25 6.20
CA THR A 60 -10.38 -7.92 5.30
C THR A 60 -10.87 -7.51 3.91
N LEU A 61 -11.83 -8.24 3.32
CA LEU A 61 -12.41 -7.90 2.02
C LEU A 61 -13.22 -6.60 2.08
N GLY A 62 -13.92 -6.36 3.18
CA GLY A 62 -14.65 -5.11 3.43
C GLY A 62 -13.72 -3.90 3.47
N ASN A 63 -12.60 -3.98 4.20
CA ASN A 63 -11.62 -2.88 4.25
C ASN A 63 -10.99 -2.61 2.86
N ILE A 64 -10.59 -3.65 2.11
CA ILE A 64 -10.04 -3.49 0.76
C ILE A 64 -11.06 -2.84 -0.20
N ALA A 65 -12.33 -3.24 -0.10
CA ALA A 65 -13.39 -2.67 -0.93
C ALA A 65 -13.63 -1.18 -0.62
N ILE A 66 -13.62 -0.79 0.66
CA ILE A 66 -13.82 0.60 1.09
C ILE A 66 -12.64 1.49 0.62
N GLU A 67 -11.40 1.03 0.79
CA GLU A 67 -10.20 1.75 0.34
C GLU A 67 -10.21 2.02 -1.18
N SER A 68 -10.70 1.06 -1.97
CA SER A 68 -10.80 1.22 -3.44
C SER A 68 -11.87 2.22 -3.90
N VAL A 69 -12.91 2.47 -3.08
CA VAL A 69 -13.97 3.44 -3.38
C VAL A 69 -13.49 4.85 -3.03
N ASP A 70 -12.76 5.00 -1.92
CA ASP A 70 -12.22 6.30 -1.47
C ASP A 70 -11.23 6.86 -2.49
N ILE A 71 -10.28 6.03 -2.96
CA ILE A 71 -9.29 6.42 -3.99
C ILE A 71 -9.95 6.85 -5.31
N LYS A 72 -11.03 6.17 -5.73
CA LYS A 72 -11.74 6.53 -6.97
C LYS A 72 -12.44 7.88 -6.85
N ASN A 73 -13.07 8.16 -5.71
CA ASN A 73 -13.67 9.46 -5.45
C ASN A 73 -12.62 10.56 -5.35
N ASP A 74 -11.50 10.30 -4.67
CA ASP A 74 -10.37 11.23 -4.57
C ASP A 74 -9.82 11.60 -5.95
N LYS A 75 -9.61 10.60 -6.82
CA LYS A 75 -9.13 10.82 -8.19
C LYS A 75 -10.07 11.74 -8.98
N THR A 76 -11.37 11.45 -8.95
CA THR A 76 -12.36 12.27 -9.68
C THR A 76 -12.40 13.69 -9.15
N GLN A 77 -12.33 13.88 -7.84
CA GLN A 77 -12.29 15.21 -7.22
C GLN A 77 -11.02 15.98 -7.59
N ILE A 78 -9.85 15.34 -7.54
CA ILE A 78 -8.58 15.95 -7.95
C ILE A 78 -8.67 16.40 -9.40
N LEU A 79 -9.09 15.53 -10.33
CA LEU A 79 -9.20 15.88 -11.74
C LEU A 79 -10.20 17.01 -11.98
N ALA A 80 -11.34 16.99 -11.29
CA ALA A 80 -12.33 18.07 -11.36
C ALA A 80 -11.76 19.41 -10.86
N ASN A 81 -10.97 19.38 -9.79
CA ASN A 81 -10.30 20.55 -9.25
C ASN A 81 -9.22 21.07 -10.21
N LEU A 82 -8.37 20.18 -10.74
CA LEU A 82 -7.30 20.51 -11.67
C LEU A 82 -7.81 21.13 -12.98
N SER A 83 -8.99 20.75 -13.44
CA SER A 83 -9.62 21.30 -14.66
C SER A 83 -10.61 22.45 -14.38
N ASN A 84 -10.62 23.01 -13.16
CA ASN A 84 -11.55 24.07 -12.79
C ASN A 84 -11.12 25.44 -13.37
N ASP A 85 -12.08 26.32 -13.65
CA ASP A 85 -11.79 27.68 -14.14
C ASP A 85 -11.08 28.56 -13.10
N SER A 86 -11.33 28.31 -11.81
CA SER A 86 -10.68 29.02 -10.70
C SER A 86 -9.26 28.52 -10.46
N ALA A 87 -8.28 29.43 -10.55
CA ALA A 87 -6.90 29.13 -10.20
C ALA A 87 -6.74 28.63 -8.74
N GLY A 88 -7.55 29.13 -7.81
CA GLY A 88 -7.54 28.67 -6.42
C GLY A 88 -7.96 27.21 -6.30
N THR A 89 -9.01 26.81 -7.04
CA THR A 89 -9.48 25.42 -7.04
C THR A 89 -8.50 24.50 -7.77
N ARG A 90 -7.83 24.97 -8.83
CA ARG A 90 -6.74 24.21 -9.45
C ARG A 90 -5.59 23.99 -8.48
N LEU A 91 -5.18 25.00 -7.73
CA LEU A 91 -4.17 24.86 -6.66
C LEU A 91 -4.59 23.83 -5.60
N GLU A 92 -5.85 23.84 -5.16
CA GLU A 92 -6.37 22.82 -4.24
C GLU A 92 -6.23 21.42 -4.84
N GLY A 93 -6.50 21.25 -6.13
CA GLY A 93 -6.29 19.98 -6.84
C GLY A 93 -4.83 19.53 -6.83
N VAL A 94 -3.90 20.46 -7.07
CA VAL A 94 -2.45 20.18 -7.06
C VAL A 94 -1.99 19.74 -5.66
N TYR A 95 -2.37 20.47 -4.62
CA TYR A 95 -1.98 20.12 -3.24
C TYR A 95 -2.64 18.82 -2.76
N HIS A 96 -3.89 18.57 -3.14
CA HIS A 96 -4.57 17.32 -2.79
C HIS A 96 -3.89 16.10 -3.43
N PHE A 97 -3.43 16.23 -4.67
CA PHE A 97 -2.60 15.21 -5.31
C PHE A 97 -1.27 15.01 -4.57
N GLU A 98 -0.56 16.09 -4.26
CA GLU A 98 0.73 16.05 -3.57
C GLU A 98 0.63 15.33 -2.21
N ASP A 99 -0.45 15.56 -1.46
CA ASP A 99 -0.69 14.96 -0.14
C ASP A 99 -1.01 13.46 -0.22
N LYS A 100 -1.90 13.05 -1.15
CA LYS A 100 -2.45 11.67 -1.14
C LYS A 100 -1.74 10.66 -2.03
N TYR A 101 -1.04 11.07 -3.08
CA TYR A 101 -0.56 10.12 -4.10
C TYR A 101 0.92 9.78 -3.94
N GLU A 102 1.21 8.54 -3.56
CA GLU A 102 2.58 8.01 -3.45
C GLU A 102 3.12 7.38 -4.75
N LYS A 103 2.24 7.17 -5.73
CA LYS A 103 2.57 6.60 -7.04
C LYS A 103 1.96 7.43 -8.15
N GLU A 104 2.60 7.40 -9.31
CA GLU A 104 2.11 8.06 -10.51
C GLU A 104 0.73 7.50 -10.91
N ASP A 105 -0.25 8.40 -11.04
CA ASP A 105 -1.50 8.12 -11.74
C ASP A 105 -1.44 8.79 -13.12
N ALA A 106 -1.50 8.00 -14.19
CA ALA A 106 -1.27 8.49 -15.55
C ALA A 106 -2.19 9.66 -15.95
N GLN A 107 -3.45 9.64 -15.53
CA GLN A 107 -4.42 10.66 -15.92
C GLN A 107 -4.19 11.97 -15.15
N ILE A 108 -3.86 11.87 -13.85
CA ILE A 108 -3.52 13.05 -13.06
C ILE A 108 -2.19 13.65 -13.55
N MET A 109 -1.20 12.81 -13.85
CA MET A 109 0.09 13.25 -14.40
C MET A 109 -0.08 13.98 -15.73
N GLU A 110 -0.89 13.46 -16.65
CA GLU A 110 -1.21 14.12 -17.92
C GLU A 110 -1.87 15.49 -17.69
N THR A 111 -2.79 15.58 -16.73
CA THR A 111 -3.48 16.83 -16.39
C THR A 111 -2.53 17.86 -15.78
N LEU A 112 -1.65 17.45 -14.86
CA LEU A 112 -0.61 18.31 -14.27
C LEU A 112 0.38 18.79 -15.33
N ILE A 113 0.80 17.92 -16.24
CA ILE A 113 1.67 18.31 -17.36
C ILE A 113 0.97 19.32 -18.27
N TYR A 114 -0.32 19.13 -18.56
CA TYR A 114 -1.09 20.10 -19.31
C TYR A 114 -1.12 21.47 -18.62
N ILE A 115 -1.34 21.51 -17.30
CA ILE A 115 -1.32 22.73 -16.48
C ILE A 115 0.07 23.40 -16.54
N LEU A 116 1.15 22.63 -16.37
CA LEU A 116 2.52 23.15 -16.44
C LEU A 116 2.76 23.95 -17.73
N HIS A 117 2.33 23.40 -18.88
CA HIS A 117 2.57 24.04 -20.17
C HIS A 117 1.59 25.17 -20.47
N ASN A 118 0.32 25.07 -20.05
CA ASN A 118 -0.76 25.88 -20.61
C ASN A 118 -1.49 26.78 -19.61
N ASP A 119 -1.35 26.59 -18.29
CA ASP A 119 -2.09 27.38 -17.31
C ASP A 119 -1.71 28.86 -17.40
N GLU A 120 -2.69 29.77 -17.30
CA GLU A 120 -2.39 31.20 -17.30
C GLU A 120 -1.84 31.69 -15.95
N ASN A 121 -2.08 30.94 -14.88
CA ASN A 121 -1.73 31.34 -13.53
C ASN A 121 -0.34 30.84 -13.13
N VAL A 122 0.58 31.78 -12.94
CA VAL A 122 1.98 31.53 -12.52
C VAL A 122 2.07 30.67 -11.25
N ASN A 123 1.20 30.90 -10.25
CA ASN A 123 1.26 30.16 -9.00
C ASN A 123 0.81 28.70 -9.18
N VAL A 124 -0.21 28.46 -10.00
CA VAL A 124 -0.65 27.09 -10.34
C VAL A 124 0.49 26.34 -11.04
N LYS A 125 1.17 26.97 -12.00
CA LYS A 125 2.35 26.35 -12.65
C LYS A 125 3.46 26.02 -11.66
N ILE A 126 3.80 26.94 -10.76
CA ILE A 126 4.86 26.71 -9.77
C ILE A 126 4.52 25.54 -8.84
N ALA A 127 3.30 25.51 -8.31
CA ALA A 127 2.82 24.39 -7.48
C ALA A 127 2.81 23.07 -8.26
N THR A 128 2.45 23.12 -9.55
CA THR A 128 2.47 21.95 -10.43
C THR A 128 3.88 21.41 -10.61
N VAL A 129 4.89 22.28 -10.78
CA VAL A 129 6.30 21.85 -10.80
C VAL A 129 6.68 21.15 -9.49
N GLU A 130 6.24 21.66 -8.34
CA GLU A 130 6.48 21.03 -7.02
C GLU A 130 5.85 19.65 -6.91
N ALA A 131 4.58 19.53 -7.29
CA ALA A 131 3.87 18.26 -7.28
C ALA A 131 4.53 17.22 -8.21
N LEU A 132 4.96 17.62 -9.41
CA LEU A 132 5.65 16.72 -10.34
C LEU A 132 7.01 16.25 -9.80
N LEU A 133 7.70 17.08 -8.99
CA LEU A 133 8.96 16.69 -8.35
C LEU A 133 8.83 15.59 -7.30
N LYS A 134 7.61 15.21 -6.89
CA LYS A 134 7.36 14.00 -6.09
C LYS A 134 7.82 12.73 -6.82
N PHE A 135 7.93 12.77 -8.15
CA PHE A 135 8.36 11.67 -9.00
C PHE A 135 9.69 11.99 -9.72
N PRO A 136 10.81 12.16 -8.98
CA PRO A 136 12.06 12.63 -9.55
C PRO A 136 12.72 11.64 -10.52
N ASN A 137 12.28 10.37 -10.54
CA ASN A 137 12.78 9.34 -11.46
C ASN A 137 11.88 9.17 -12.70
N SER A 138 10.75 9.88 -12.77
CA SER A 138 9.84 9.80 -13.92
C SER A 138 10.45 10.51 -15.12
N GLU A 139 10.69 9.74 -16.17
CA GLU A 139 11.22 10.27 -17.44
C GLU A 139 10.25 11.27 -18.05
N LEU A 140 8.96 10.97 -17.97
CA LEU A 140 7.88 11.85 -18.41
C LEU A 140 7.95 13.21 -17.73
N VAL A 141 8.18 13.24 -16.41
CA VAL A 141 8.32 14.50 -15.66
C VAL A 141 9.54 15.27 -16.14
N ARG A 142 10.70 14.62 -16.21
CA ARG A 142 11.97 15.26 -16.59
C ARG A 142 11.90 15.91 -17.97
N GLU A 143 11.40 15.18 -18.97
CA GLU A 143 11.22 15.69 -20.33
C GLU A 143 10.29 16.90 -20.38
N ASN A 144 9.19 16.86 -19.61
CA ASN A 144 8.23 17.95 -19.58
C ASN A 144 8.75 19.20 -18.85
N LEU A 145 9.57 19.04 -17.80
CA LEU A 145 10.24 20.18 -17.16
C LEU A 145 11.23 20.88 -18.10
N ILE A 146 11.99 20.12 -18.91
CA ILE A 146 12.87 20.69 -19.94
C ILE A 146 12.05 21.44 -20.99
N THR A 147 11.03 20.77 -21.53
CA THR A 147 10.14 21.35 -22.55
C THR A 147 9.46 22.63 -22.05
N ALA A 148 9.05 22.65 -20.79
CA ALA A 148 8.46 23.83 -20.16
C ALA A 148 9.49 24.96 -20.05
N LEU A 149 10.74 24.66 -19.68
CA LEU A 149 11.79 25.68 -19.57
C LEU A 149 12.07 26.36 -20.91
N GLU A 150 11.98 25.64 -22.02
CA GLU A 150 12.23 26.16 -23.36
C GLU A 150 11.15 27.14 -23.85
N LYS A 151 9.92 27.02 -23.33
CA LYS A 151 8.75 27.78 -23.80
C LYS A 151 8.29 28.84 -22.82
N GLU A 152 8.57 28.66 -21.53
CA GLU A 152 8.06 29.53 -20.48
C GLU A 152 8.72 30.91 -20.54
N THR A 153 7.90 31.95 -20.39
CA THR A 153 8.31 33.35 -20.43
C THR A 153 8.15 34.05 -19.09
N ALA A 154 7.31 33.51 -18.19
CA ALA A 154 7.12 34.03 -16.85
C ALA A 154 8.39 33.80 -16.00
N PRO A 155 9.10 34.85 -15.55
CA PRO A 155 10.41 34.70 -14.90
C PRO A 155 10.39 33.84 -13.64
N LEU A 156 9.32 33.91 -12.85
CA LEU A 156 9.19 33.12 -11.62
C LEU A 156 9.05 31.63 -11.93
N VAL A 157 8.32 31.27 -12.99
CA VAL A 157 8.15 29.88 -13.43
C VAL A 157 9.47 29.38 -14.03
N GLN A 158 10.16 30.19 -14.85
CA GLN A 158 11.50 29.87 -15.36
C GLN A 158 12.48 29.56 -14.21
N ILE A 159 12.55 30.43 -13.18
CA ILE A 159 13.41 30.19 -12.01
C ILE A 159 13.04 28.88 -11.32
N LYS A 160 11.75 28.60 -11.15
CA LYS A 160 11.31 27.35 -10.53
C LYS A 160 11.76 26.13 -11.34
N LEU A 161 11.56 26.15 -12.66
CA LEU A 161 11.98 25.09 -13.58
C LEU A 161 13.50 24.88 -13.56
N ILE A 162 14.28 25.96 -13.63
CA ILE A 162 15.75 25.93 -13.58
C ILE A 162 16.24 25.27 -12.29
N LYS A 163 15.71 25.71 -11.14
CA LYS A 163 16.08 25.15 -9.83
C LYS A 163 15.72 23.67 -9.74
N SER A 164 14.55 23.30 -10.28
CA SER A 164 14.07 21.92 -10.30
C SER A 164 14.97 21.02 -11.13
N LEU A 165 15.33 21.44 -12.35
CA LEU A 165 16.25 20.70 -13.23
C LEU A 165 17.67 20.61 -12.65
N GLY A 166 18.14 21.67 -11.99
CA GLY A 166 19.40 21.65 -11.25
C GLY A 166 19.40 20.66 -10.09
N ALA A 167 18.33 20.64 -9.28
CA ALA A 167 18.16 19.70 -8.17
C ALA A 167 18.08 18.24 -8.65
N LEU A 168 17.41 18.01 -9.78
CA LEU A 168 17.32 16.70 -10.44
C LEU A 168 18.61 16.29 -11.17
N ARG A 169 19.62 17.17 -11.22
CA ARG A 169 20.86 17.02 -12.00
C ARG A 169 20.60 16.59 -13.45
N GLU A 170 19.61 17.22 -14.08
CA GLU A 170 19.15 16.85 -15.41
C GLU A 170 20.10 17.35 -16.51
N ASN A 171 21.06 16.51 -16.91
CA ASN A 171 22.07 16.86 -17.92
C ASN A 171 21.46 17.29 -19.27
N ARG A 172 20.29 16.77 -19.64
CA ARG A 172 19.64 17.13 -20.91
C ARG A 172 19.15 18.59 -20.94
N ALA A 173 18.98 19.22 -19.78
CA ALA A 173 18.60 20.62 -19.67
C ALA A 173 19.75 21.59 -20.00
N GLN A 174 21.00 21.13 -20.13
CA GLN A 174 22.16 22.00 -20.37
C GLN A 174 21.96 22.90 -21.59
N LYS A 175 21.43 22.36 -22.70
CA LYS A 175 21.21 23.17 -23.90
C LYS A 175 20.19 24.27 -23.67
N SER A 176 19.08 23.96 -23.00
CA SER A 176 18.03 24.92 -22.68
C SER A 176 18.55 26.01 -21.72
N LEU A 177 19.38 25.63 -20.74
CA LEU A 177 20.06 26.57 -19.83
C LEU A 177 21.07 27.48 -20.57
N GLU A 178 21.88 26.93 -21.47
CA GLU A 178 22.78 27.72 -22.33
C GLU A 178 22.02 28.75 -23.17
N ASN A 179 20.89 28.34 -23.76
CA ASN A 179 20.08 29.22 -24.58
C ASN A 179 19.56 30.42 -23.75
N LEU A 180 19.10 30.18 -22.51
CA LEU A 180 18.73 31.25 -21.60
C LEU A 180 19.91 32.16 -21.24
N MET A 181 21.09 31.59 -21.01
CA MET A 181 22.29 32.36 -20.65
C MET A 181 22.82 33.23 -21.80
N ASN A 182 22.61 32.82 -23.04
CA ASN A 182 23.05 33.55 -24.23
C ASN A 182 21.99 34.52 -24.78
N ASN A 183 20.76 34.47 -24.28
CA ASN A 183 19.70 35.40 -24.67
C ASN A 183 19.85 36.74 -23.90
N GLN A 184 20.03 37.83 -24.64
CA GLN A 184 20.21 39.18 -24.09
C GLN A 184 18.95 39.72 -23.39
N GLU A 185 17.78 39.16 -23.68
CA GLU A 185 16.51 39.55 -23.05
C GLU A 185 16.24 38.81 -21.74
N THR A 186 17.04 37.79 -21.40
CA THR A 186 16.89 37.04 -20.15
C THR A 186 17.13 37.94 -18.95
N LEU A 187 16.18 37.96 -18.01
CA LEU A 187 16.31 38.77 -16.80
C LEU A 187 17.52 38.33 -15.96
N PRO A 188 18.25 39.26 -15.31
CA PRO A 188 19.45 38.95 -14.54
C PRO A 188 19.27 37.88 -13.46
N ILE A 189 18.10 37.83 -12.82
CA ILE A 189 17.77 36.83 -11.80
C ILE A 189 17.60 35.42 -12.41
N VAL A 190 17.03 35.32 -13.61
CA VAL A 190 16.90 34.06 -14.35
C VAL A 190 18.27 33.59 -14.79
N LEU A 191 19.10 34.48 -15.34
CA LEU A 191 20.49 34.21 -15.74
C LEU A 191 21.33 33.68 -14.57
N SER A 192 21.20 34.30 -13.40
CA SER A 192 21.93 33.90 -12.18
C SER A 192 21.54 32.49 -11.74
N ASN A 193 20.24 32.16 -11.77
CA ASN A 193 19.78 30.80 -11.45
C ASN A 193 20.20 29.78 -12.51
N ALA A 194 20.16 30.15 -13.80
CA ALA A 194 20.59 29.28 -14.89
C ALA A 194 22.08 28.92 -14.77
N SER A 195 22.92 29.91 -14.45
CA SER A 195 24.35 29.72 -14.21
C SER A 195 24.60 28.79 -13.02
N LEU A 196 23.85 28.97 -11.93
CA LEU A 196 23.95 28.11 -10.74
C LEU A 196 23.52 26.67 -11.04
N ALA A 197 22.41 26.48 -11.75
CA ALA A 197 21.94 25.16 -12.15
C ALA A 197 22.94 24.47 -13.08
N MET A 198 23.50 25.19 -14.05
CA MET A 198 24.55 24.68 -14.94
C MET A 198 25.77 24.19 -14.17
N ALA A 199 26.26 24.98 -13.20
CA ALA A 199 27.36 24.57 -12.34
C ALA A 199 27.02 23.33 -11.50
N THR A 200 25.79 23.26 -10.97
CA THR A 200 25.31 22.12 -10.17
C THR A 200 25.24 20.83 -11.00
N ILE A 201 24.79 20.92 -12.25
CA ILE A 201 24.70 19.79 -13.17
C ILE A 201 26.11 19.28 -13.55
N ASN A 202 27.06 20.20 -13.74
CA ASN A 202 28.42 19.86 -14.19
C ASN A 202 29.33 19.29 -13.07
N ASN A 203 29.06 19.62 -11.81
CA ASN A 203 29.84 19.12 -10.68
C ASN A 203 29.34 17.71 -10.28
N LYS A 204 30.05 16.67 -10.73
CA LYS A 204 29.79 15.27 -10.36
C LYS A 204 30.02 15.02 -8.88
#